data_AF-A0A5B2U9B7-F1
#
_entry.id   AF-A0A5B2U9B7-F1
#
_cell.length_a   1.000
_cell.length_b   1.000
_cell.length_c   1.000
_cell.angle_alpha   90.00
_cell.angle_beta   90.00
_cell.angle_gamma   90.00
#
_symmetry.space_group_name_H-M   'P 1'
#
loop_
_entity.id
_entity.type
_entity.pdbx_description
1 polymer ?
#
loop_
_entity_poly.entity_id
_entity_poly.type
_entity_poly.pdbx_seq_one_letter_code
_entity_poly.pdbx_strand_id
1 'polypeptide(L)'
;MKEQTIEPIFEIIENNESILAARAIEEEVIIAVVYNKQTCKESGIDSMEFTDIYYPKDDRYFLIKLKNKLNIWLRENHSEKFM
;
A
#
# COMPACT_ATOMS: atom_id res chain seq x y z
N MET A 1 13.05 14.17 -24.95
CA MET A 1 11.78 13.50 -24.58
C MET A 1 11.44 14.00 -23.19
N LYS A 2 10.26 14.60 -22.97
CA LYS A 2 9.89 15.09 -21.64
C LYS A 2 9.65 13.85 -20.77
N GLU A 3 10.47 13.67 -19.75
CA GLU A 3 10.19 12.72 -18.67
C GLU A 3 8.83 13.11 -18.10
N GLN A 4 7.81 12.30 -18.40
CA GLN A 4 6.55 12.37 -17.69
C GLN A 4 6.88 11.89 -16.27
N THR A 5 7.02 12.83 -15.35
CA THR A 5 7.03 12.53 -13.93
C THR A 5 5.64 12.01 -13.62
N ILE A 6 5.48 10.68 -13.63
CA ILE A 6 4.23 10.04 -13.21
C ILE A 6 4.14 10.31 -11.71
N GLU A 7 3.24 11.20 -11.31
CA GLU A 7 3.01 11.46 -9.89
C GLU A 7 2.66 10.13 -9.20
N PRO A 8 3.21 9.87 -8.00
CA PRO A 8 3.01 8.60 -7.34
C PRO A 8 1.53 8.42 -6.97
N ILE A 9 0.96 7.27 -7.33
CA ILE A 9 -0.44 6.91 -7.01
C ILE A 9 -0.63 6.81 -5.49
N PHE A 10 0.43 6.46 -4.76
CA PHE A 10 0.45 6.27 -3.31
C PHE A 10 1.57 7.05 -2.64
N GLU A 11 1.29 7.56 -1.45
CA GLU A 11 2.25 8.20 -0.55
C GLU A 11 2.25 7.43 0.79
N ILE A 12 3.44 7.04 1.29
CA ILE A 12 3.54 6.47 2.65
C ILE A 12 3.39 7.60 3.66
N ILE A 13 2.36 7.53 4.49
CA ILE A 13 2.06 8.53 5.53
C ILE A 13 2.41 8.03 6.94
N GLU A 14 2.54 6.72 7.12
CA GLU A 14 3.06 6.11 8.36
C GLU A 14 3.87 4.86 8.01
N ASN A 15 5.00 4.67 8.70
CA ASN A 15 5.86 3.53 8.49
C ASN A 15 6.64 3.21 9.77
N ASN A 16 6.24 2.14 10.46
CA ASN A 16 6.88 1.63 11.65
C ASN A 16 7.20 0.13 11.50
N GLU A 17 7.64 -0.53 12.58
CA GLU A 17 8.09 -1.93 12.50
C GLU A 17 6.98 -2.96 12.19
N SER A 18 5.71 -2.59 12.30
CA SER A 18 4.57 -3.51 12.15
C SER A 18 3.44 -2.98 11.26
N ILE A 19 3.44 -1.69 10.94
CA ILE A 19 2.38 -1.02 10.18
C ILE A 19 3.00 -0.08 9.15
N LEU A 20 2.49 -0.15 7.93
CA LEU A 20 2.74 0.80 6.86
C LEU A 20 1.39 1.35 6.38
N ALA A 21 1.15 2.64 6.57
CA ALA A 21 -0.02 3.30 6.03
C ALA A 21 0.32 4.08 4.76
N ALA A 22 -0.49 3.90 3.73
CA ALA A 22 -0.37 4.59 2.46
C ALA A 22 -1.65 5.35 2.12
N ARG A 23 -1.51 6.60 1.66
CA ARG A 23 -2.59 7.41 1.11
C ARG A 23 -2.59 7.29 -0.42
N ALA A 24 -3.74 6.98 -1.00
CA ALA A 24 -3.96 7.13 -2.44
C ALA A 24 -4.27 8.61 -2.74
N ILE A 25 -3.41 9.27 -3.51
CA ILE A 25 -3.43 10.73 -3.70
C ILE A 25 -4.67 11.19 -4.50
N GLU A 26 -5.04 10.46 -5.56
CA GLU A 26 -6.14 10.84 -6.45
C GLU A 26 -7.52 10.81 -5.77
N GLU A 27 -7.68 10.04 -4.71
CA GLU A 27 -9.00 9.64 -4.19
C GLU A 27 -9.16 9.88 -2.69
N GLU A 28 -8.13 10.46 -2.05
CA GLU A 28 -8.04 10.71 -0.62
C GLU A 28 -8.33 9.48 0.27
N VAL A 29 -7.99 8.29 -0.21
CA VAL A 29 -8.19 7.03 0.54
C VAL A 29 -6.94 6.72 1.34
N ILE A 30 -7.09 6.31 2.60
CA ILE A 30 -5.98 5.84 3.44
C ILE A 30 -6.16 4.36 3.73
N ILE A 31 -5.17 3.57 3.33
CA ILE A 31 -5.10 2.13 3.56
C ILE A 31 -3.90 1.86 4.46
N ALA A 32 -4.13 1.19 5.60
CA ALA A 32 -3.08 0.56 6.38
C ALA A 32 -2.79 -0.83 5.84
N VAL A 33 -1.51 -1.14 5.81
CA VAL A 33 -0.98 -2.46 5.62
C VAL A 33 -0.38 -2.88 6.94
N VAL A 34 -1.00 -3.85 7.58
CA VAL A 34 -0.44 -4.51 8.76
C VAL A 34 0.44 -5.64 8.25
N TYR A 35 1.69 -5.63 8.66
CA TYR A 35 2.65 -6.64 8.22
C TYR A 35 3.53 -7.06 9.39
N ASN A 36 3.72 -8.35 9.52
CA ASN A 36 4.72 -8.88 10.43
C ASN A 36 6.02 -9.07 9.65
N LYS A 37 7.07 -8.34 10.00
CA LYS A 37 8.36 -8.40 9.30
C LYS A 37 8.94 -9.82 9.24
N GLN A 38 8.79 -10.62 10.30
CA GLN A 38 9.24 -12.01 10.33
C GLN A 38 8.42 -12.86 9.35
N THR A 39 7.09 -12.74 9.37
CA THR A 39 6.21 -13.46 8.45
C THR A 39 6.44 -13.04 7.00
N CYS A 40 6.70 -11.76 6.72
CA CYS A 40 7.01 -11.29 5.37
C CYS A 40 8.36 -11.81 4.86
N LYS A 41 9.35 -12.01 5.73
CA LYS A 41 10.61 -12.68 5.34
C LYS A 41 10.40 -14.15 4.98
N GLU A 42 9.48 -14.83 5.67
CA GLU A 42 9.23 -16.28 5.48
C GLU A 42 8.23 -16.57 4.36
N SER A 43 7.19 -15.75 4.23
CA SER A 43 6.02 -15.95 3.36
C SER A 43 5.86 -14.88 2.29
N GLY A 44 6.77 -13.89 2.24
CA GLY A 44 6.70 -12.78 1.31
C GLY A 44 5.62 -11.74 1.63
N ILE A 45 5.51 -10.77 0.74
CA ILE A 45 4.51 -9.69 0.74
C ILE A 45 3.06 -10.23 0.70
N ASP A 46 2.84 -11.47 0.27
CA ASP A 46 1.52 -12.10 0.23
C ASP A 46 0.90 -12.33 1.62
N SER A 47 1.71 -12.27 2.69
CA SER A 47 1.25 -12.37 4.08
C SER A 47 0.69 -11.08 4.68
N MET A 48 0.69 -9.97 3.91
CA MET A 48 0.23 -8.68 4.40
C MET A 48 -1.30 -8.59 4.50
N GLU A 49 -1.78 -8.02 5.59
CA GLU A 49 -3.20 -7.75 5.81
C GLU A 49 -3.51 -6.27 5.53
N PHE A 50 -4.46 -6.03 4.62
CA PHE A 50 -4.85 -4.69 4.22
C PHE A 50 -6.12 -4.23 4.95
N THR A 51 -5.99 -3.21 5.78
CA THR A 51 -7.09 -2.58 6.52
C THR A 51 -7.32 -1.17 6.00
N ASP A 52 -8.58 -0.83 5.77
CA ASP A 52 -9.00 0.53 5.43
C ASP A 52 -9.05 1.39 6.70
N ILE A 53 -8.31 2.51 6.69
CA ILE A 53 -8.33 3.51 7.78
C ILE A 53 -9.36 4.59 7.47
N TYR A 54 -9.38 5.04 6.21
CA TYR A 54 -10.28 6.09 5.77
C TYR A 54 -10.67 5.86 4.32
N TYR A 55 -11.98 5.70 4.10
CA TYR A 55 -12.56 5.60 2.77
C TYR A 55 -13.90 6.35 2.73
N PRO A 56 -13.98 7.48 2.02
CA PRO A 56 -15.17 8.34 2.05
C PRO A 56 -16.35 7.84 1.21
N LYS A 57 -16.17 6.78 0.42
CA LYS A 57 -17.19 6.20 -0.46
C LYS A 57 -17.60 4.81 0.07
N ASP A 58 -18.71 4.24 -0.39
CA ASP A 58 -19.10 2.84 -0.09
C ASP A 58 -19.02 1.99 -1.37
N ASP A 59 -17.83 1.91 -1.97
CA ASP A 59 -17.55 1.04 -3.11
C ASP A 59 -16.44 0.02 -2.77
N ARG A 60 -16.90 -1.18 -2.42
CA ARG A 60 -16.02 -2.31 -2.06
C ARG A 60 -15.19 -2.82 -3.23
N TYR A 61 -15.70 -2.76 -4.46
CA TYR A 61 -14.95 -3.22 -5.64
C TYR A 61 -13.78 -2.30 -5.92
N PHE A 62 -14.02 -0.99 -5.80
CA PHE A 62 -12.97 0.01 -5.89
C PHE A 62 -11.89 -0.19 -4.82
N LEU A 63 -12.28 -0.41 -3.56
CA LEU A 63 -11.34 -0.69 -2.46
C LEU A 63 -10.47 -1.92 -2.74
N ILE A 64 -11.04 -3.02 -3.21
CA ILE A 64 -10.28 -4.23 -3.53
C ILE A 64 -9.26 -3.93 -4.65
N LYS A 65 -9.69 -3.22 -5.71
CA LYS A 65 -8.80 -2.81 -6.79
C LYS A 65 -7.67 -1.91 -6.30
N LEU A 66 -7.96 -0.99 -5.37
CA LEU A 66 -6.98 -0.09 -4.78
C LEU A 66 -5.99 -0.84 -3.86
N LYS A 67 -6.46 -1.77 -3.03
CA LYS A 67 -5.62 -2.67 -2.21
C LYS A 67 -4.67 -3.48 -3.09
N ASN A 68 -5.14 -4.01 -4.23
CA ASN A 68 -4.30 -4.72 -5.19
C ASN A 68 -3.25 -3.81 -5.84
N LYS A 69 -3.63 -2.59 -6.25
CA LYS A 69 -2.69 -1.60 -6.77
C LYS A 69 -1.61 -1.23 -5.73
N LEU A 70 -2.01 -1.07 -4.46
CA LEU A 70 -1.08 -0.78 -3.37
C LEU A 70 -0.10 -1.94 -3.16
N ASN A 71 -0.56 -3.20 -3.20
CA ASN A 71 0.30 -4.37 -3.10
C ASN A 71 1.38 -4.39 -4.20
N ILE A 72 0.99 -4.16 -5.46
CA ILE A 72 1.92 -4.09 -6.59
C ILE A 72 2.93 -2.95 -6.39
N TRP A 73 2.44 -1.75 -6.05
CA TRP A 73 3.30 -0.59 -5.82
C TRP A 73 4.32 -0.83 -4.69
N LEU A 74 3.91 -1.46 -3.58
CA LEU A 74 4.81 -1.84 -2.48
C LEU A 74 5.86 -2.87 -2.91
N ARG A 75 5.52 -3.85 -3.77
CA ARG A 75 6.53 -4.79 -4.33
C ARG A 75 7.55 -4.08 -5.19
N GLU A 76 7.10 -3.17 -6.04
CA GLU A 76 7.96 -2.51 -7.02
C GLU A 76 8.86 -1.45 -6.40
N ASN A 77 8.39 -0.74 -5.36
CA ASN A 77 9.06 0.45 -4.82
C ASN A 77 9.60 0.27 -3.40
N HIS A 78 9.10 -0.72 -2.65
CA HIS A 78 9.36 -0.89 -1.23
C HIS A 78 9.63 -2.34 -0.82
N SER A 79 10.00 -3.22 -1.76
CA SER A 79 10.27 -4.64 -1.48
C SER A 79 11.35 -4.84 -0.42
N GLU A 80 12.31 -3.92 -0.33
CA GLU A 80 13.38 -3.91 0.66
C GLU A 80 12.89 -3.86 2.11
N LYS A 81 11.69 -3.32 2.36
CA LYS A 81 11.09 -3.30 3.70
C LYS A 81 10.61 -4.67 4.17
N PHE A 82 10.44 -5.60 3.24
CA PHE A 82 9.88 -6.92 3.45
C PHE A 82 10.93 -8.04 3.32
N MET A 83 12.21 -7.71 3.03
CA MET A 83 13.36 -8.63 2.98
C MET A 83 14.20 -8.62 4.26
#